data_AF-A0AB34KAX4-F1
#
_entry.id   AF-A0AB34KAX4-F1
#
_cell.length_a   1.000
_cell.length_b   1.000
_cell.length_c   1.000
_cell.angle_alpha   90.00
_cell.angle_beta   90.00
_cell.angle_gamma   90.00
#
_symmetry.space_group_name_H-M   'P 1'
#
loop_
_entity.id
_entity.type
_entity.pdbx_description
1 polymer ?
#
loop_
_entity_poly.entity_id
_entity_poly.type
_entity_poly.pdbx_seq_one_letter_code
_entity_poly.pdbx_strand_id
1 'polypeptide(L)'
;MRVRVRGPQGVATISLEDTATWGELKSKIAESTSVPEFDIKYGYPPKPLNTESIDAATTLSSLEVNLNGEQLTVVPHNIQASLSNPVPSTQHQPPASLPTRNQLNPPAHQPGDFPSQPLNLTRKQTPSLESDTPEIPVPLLDGAMVLRVMPDDNSCLFRALSSAVLGSALDGMTELRSVVAQTIQANPDLYSAAVLEKDPSDYCAWITREDSWGGGIELAILSQHFDIEIASINVQDLRVDRFNEGRPTRCVLVYSGIHYDVCAVTPYSGAEPEFDRKVFDVVRTGEEEMDGGALEAARELCKVLQGRHYYTDTHGFTIKCNQCGQSGTGQQWAVQHARGTGHGDFGEG
;
A
#
# COMPACT_ATOMS: atom_id res chain seq x y z
N MET A 1 -9.14 35.33 10.81
CA MET A 1 -9.37 33.96 10.28
C MET A 1 -8.13 33.06 10.44
N ARG A 2 -8.30 31.80 10.89
CA ARG A 2 -7.23 30.79 10.94
C ARG A 2 -7.62 29.56 10.13
N VAL A 3 -6.76 29.09 9.24
CA VAL A 3 -7.06 27.96 8.34
C VAL A 3 -5.88 27.00 8.28
N ARG A 4 -6.15 25.69 8.26
CA ARG A 4 -5.12 24.66 8.08
C ARG A 4 -5.03 24.33 6.60
N VAL A 5 -3.81 24.28 6.06
CA VAL A 5 -3.57 24.07 4.64
C VAL A 5 -2.69 22.85 4.46
N ARG A 6 -3.20 21.83 3.79
CA ARG A 6 -2.49 20.61 3.44
C ARG A 6 -1.97 20.75 2.02
N GLY A 7 -0.67 20.94 1.87
CA GLY A 7 0.03 20.92 0.59
C GLY A 7 0.83 19.65 0.37
N PRO A 8 1.50 19.51 -0.78
CA PRO A 8 2.33 18.33 -1.11
C PRO A 8 3.47 18.09 -0.12
N GLN A 9 3.98 19.17 0.49
CA GLN A 9 5.11 19.14 1.42
C GLN A 9 4.69 19.01 2.90
N GLY A 10 3.38 18.86 3.19
CA GLY A 10 2.87 18.72 4.56
C GLY A 10 1.74 19.70 4.90
N VAL A 11 1.48 19.87 6.19
CA VAL A 11 0.39 20.72 6.69
C VAL A 11 0.94 22.00 7.32
N ALA A 12 0.52 23.14 6.79
CA ALA A 12 0.80 24.46 7.33
C ALA A 12 -0.46 25.06 7.98
N THR A 13 -0.29 26.00 8.90
CA THR A 13 -1.41 26.76 9.47
C THR A 13 -1.23 28.23 9.12
N ILE A 14 -2.22 28.80 8.43
CA ILE A 14 -2.21 30.19 8.00
C ILE A 14 -3.15 30.99 8.90
N SER A 15 -2.63 32.08 9.46
CA SER A 15 -3.41 33.08 10.18
C SER A 15 -3.49 34.36 9.36
N LEU A 16 -4.71 34.85 9.17
CA LEU A 16 -5.06 36.05 8.40
C LEU A 16 -5.98 36.93 9.25
N GLU A 17 -5.92 38.24 9.03
CA GLU A 17 -6.83 39.19 9.65
C GLU A 17 -8.25 39.03 9.10
N ASP A 18 -9.25 39.53 9.81
CA ASP A 18 -10.67 39.32 9.44
C ASP A 18 -11.09 40.15 8.21
N THR A 19 -10.29 41.13 7.82
CA THR A 19 -10.43 41.92 6.58
C THR A 19 -9.67 41.34 5.40
N ALA A 20 -9.01 40.18 5.56
CA ALA A 20 -8.17 39.63 4.51
C ALA A 20 -8.94 39.27 3.25
N THR A 21 -8.26 39.41 2.11
CA THR A 21 -8.84 39.15 0.78
C THR A 21 -8.49 37.75 0.28
N TRP A 22 -9.23 37.31 -0.75
CA TRP A 22 -8.97 36.06 -1.46
C TRP A 22 -7.57 36.02 -2.08
N GLY A 23 -7.10 37.14 -2.65
CA GLY A 23 -5.74 37.26 -3.21
C GLY A 23 -4.64 37.10 -2.16
N GLU A 24 -4.84 37.63 -0.95
CA GLU A 24 -3.91 37.47 0.18
C GLU A 24 -3.87 36.02 0.68
N LEU A 25 -5.02 35.34 0.74
CA LEU A 25 -5.08 33.92 1.09
C LEU A 25 -4.33 33.07 0.06
N LYS A 26 -4.57 33.27 -1.24
CA LYS A 26 -3.83 32.54 -2.30
C LYS A 26 -2.33 32.77 -2.20
N SER A 27 -1.90 34.02 -1.99
CA SER A 27 -0.47 34.34 -1.87
C SER A 27 0.19 33.64 -0.67
N LYS A 28 -0.48 33.62 0.50
CA LYS A 28 0.05 32.92 1.68
C LYS A 28 0.03 31.40 1.52
N ILE A 29 -0.96 30.84 0.82
CA ILE A 29 -0.98 29.40 0.50
C ILE A 29 0.19 29.07 -0.42
N ALA A 30 0.42 29.88 -1.46
CA ALA A 30 1.52 29.67 -2.40
C ALA A 30 2.88 29.70 -1.69
N GLU A 31 3.09 30.68 -0.81
CA GLU A 31 4.31 30.84 -0.02
C GLU A 31 4.52 29.67 0.95
N SER A 32 3.49 29.29 1.72
CA SER A 32 3.61 28.25 2.75
C SER A 32 3.67 26.82 2.21
N THR A 33 3.13 26.58 1.01
CA THR A 33 3.15 25.26 0.37
C THR A 33 4.19 25.15 -0.74
N SER A 34 4.85 26.24 -1.11
CA SER A 34 5.76 26.35 -2.27
C SER A 34 5.10 25.93 -3.60
N VAL A 35 3.77 26.09 -3.73
CA VAL A 35 2.99 25.77 -4.93
C VAL A 35 2.41 27.07 -5.52
N PRO A 36 2.88 27.54 -6.68
CA PRO A 36 2.46 28.83 -7.24
C PRO A 36 1.05 28.78 -7.87
N GLU A 37 0.66 27.65 -8.44
CA GLU A 37 -0.67 27.45 -9.06
C GLU A 37 -1.33 26.17 -8.55
N PHE A 38 -2.54 26.30 -8.02
CA PHE A 38 -3.24 25.22 -7.34
C PHE A 38 -4.75 25.42 -7.29
N ASP A 39 -5.45 24.29 -7.21
CA ASP A 39 -6.84 24.16 -6.79
C ASP A 39 -6.96 23.95 -5.27
N ILE A 40 -8.10 24.32 -4.71
CA ILE A 40 -8.40 24.17 -3.28
C ILE A 40 -9.61 23.24 -3.11
N LYS A 41 -9.49 22.24 -2.23
CA LYS A 41 -10.60 21.43 -1.72
C LYS A 41 -10.83 21.71 -0.24
N TYR A 42 -12.07 21.62 0.24
CA TYR A 42 -12.44 21.90 1.64
C TYR A 42 -13.57 20.97 2.14
N GLY A 43 -13.72 20.86 3.46
CA GLY A 43 -14.76 20.05 4.12
C GLY A 43 -14.56 18.53 4.03
N TYR A 44 -15.45 17.78 4.70
CA TYR A 44 -15.54 16.33 4.62
C TYR A 44 -16.94 15.88 4.17
N PRO A 45 -17.07 15.09 3.09
CA PRO A 45 -16.02 14.67 2.15
C PRO A 45 -15.42 15.87 1.37
N PRO A 46 -14.15 15.80 0.88
CA PRO A 46 -13.48 16.92 0.23
C PRO A 46 -14.21 17.40 -1.02
N LYS A 47 -14.73 18.64 -0.99
CA LYS A 47 -15.41 19.27 -2.12
C LYS A 47 -14.47 20.28 -2.80
N PRO A 48 -14.41 20.32 -4.14
CA PRO A 48 -13.66 21.35 -4.83
C PRO A 48 -14.28 22.72 -4.54
N LEU A 49 -13.46 23.69 -4.17
CA LEU A 49 -13.84 25.08 -4.09
C LEU A 49 -13.64 25.68 -5.49
N ASN A 50 -14.71 26.13 -6.14
CA ASN A 50 -14.56 26.79 -7.43
C ASN A 50 -13.84 28.13 -7.23
N THR A 51 -12.56 28.19 -7.62
CA THR A 51 -11.70 29.36 -7.39
C THR A 51 -11.62 30.31 -8.58
N GLU A 52 -12.18 29.92 -9.73
CA GLU A 52 -12.12 30.66 -11.00
C GLU A 52 -13.08 31.85 -11.06
N SER A 53 -14.18 31.80 -10.29
CA SER A 53 -15.20 32.85 -10.24
C SER A 53 -14.99 33.88 -9.11
N ILE A 54 -13.94 33.73 -8.28
CA ILE A 54 -13.70 34.57 -7.11
C ILE A 54 -12.63 35.62 -7.44
N ASP A 55 -13.04 36.90 -7.48
CA ASP A 55 -12.12 38.03 -7.69
C ASP A 55 -11.14 38.16 -6.51
N ALA A 56 -9.89 38.55 -6.80
CA ALA A 56 -8.81 38.65 -5.84
C ALA A 56 -9.09 39.68 -4.73
N ALA A 57 -9.90 40.71 -5.02
CA ALA A 57 -10.31 41.74 -4.07
C ALA A 57 -11.48 41.32 -3.15
N THR A 58 -12.10 40.16 -3.40
CA THR A 58 -13.21 39.64 -2.59
C THR A 58 -12.73 39.37 -1.15
N THR A 59 -13.44 39.87 -0.15
CA THR A 59 -13.12 39.59 1.26
C THR A 59 -13.49 38.17 1.63
N LEU A 60 -12.68 37.51 2.45
CA LEU A 60 -12.90 36.11 2.83
C LEU A 60 -14.21 35.91 3.61
N SER A 61 -14.70 36.95 4.28
CA SER A 61 -15.99 36.98 4.98
C SER A 61 -17.21 37.04 4.06
N SER A 62 -17.02 37.40 2.78
CA SER A 62 -18.10 37.50 1.78
C SER A 62 -18.25 36.24 0.92
N LEU A 63 -17.39 35.23 1.15
CA LEU A 63 -17.52 33.92 0.51
C LEU A 63 -18.74 33.18 1.05
N GLU A 64 -19.43 32.44 0.18
CA GLU A 64 -20.54 31.55 0.59
C GLU A 64 -20.09 30.41 1.52
N VAL A 65 -18.77 30.20 1.62
CA VAL A 65 -18.13 29.15 2.39
C VAL A 65 -17.34 29.77 3.54
N ASN A 66 -17.62 29.34 4.77
CA ASN A 66 -16.82 29.72 5.92
C ASN A 66 -15.54 28.88 5.99
N LEU A 67 -14.39 29.49 5.71
CA LEU A 67 -13.08 28.84 5.72
C LEU A 67 -12.38 28.94 7.08
N ASN A 68 -12.99 29.59 8.08
CA ASN A 68 -12.37 29.79 9.39
C ASN A 68 -12.43 28.50 10.22
N GLY A 69 -11.27 27.96 10.59
CA GLY A 69 -11.13 26.69 11.30
C GLY A 69 -11.15 25.46 10.40
N GLU A 70 -11.37 25.63 9.10
CA GLU A 70 -11.41 24.54 8.12
C GLU A 70 -10.01 24.06 7.72
N GLN A 71 -9.97 22.85 7.15
CA GLN A 71 -8.80 22.31 6.50
C GLN A 71 -8.94 22.39 4.97
N LEU A 72 -8.06 23.16 4.35
CA LEU A 72 -7.94 23.27 2.90
C LEU A 72 -6.90 22.28 2.38
N THR A 73 -7.22 21.57 1.31
CA THR A 73 -6.28 20.70 0.59
C THR A 73 -5.89 21.38 -0.72
N VAL A 74 -4.60 21.59 -0.91
CA VAL A 74 -4.00 22.24 -2.08
C VAL A 74 -3.65 21.18 -3.11
N VAL A 75 -4.20 21.30 -4.31
CA VAL A 75 -3.98 20.40 -5.43
C VAL A 75 -3.22 21.17 -6.52
N PRO A 76 -1.91 20.92 -6.75
CA PRO A 76 -1.12 21.65 -7.73
C PRO A 76 -1.65 21.45 -9.16
N HIS A 77 -1.68 22.52 -9.98
CA HIS A 77 -2.11 22.42 -11.40
C HIS A 77 -1.12 21.66 -12.31
N ASN A 78 0.11 21.40 -11.85
CA ASN A 78 1.15 20.72 -12.64
C ASN A 78 0.94 19.21 -12.88
N ILE A 79 -0.29 18.69 -12.70
CA ILE A 79 -0.65 17.29 -12.98
C ILE A 79 -1.70 17.17 -14.10
N GLN A 80 -2.11 18.28 -14.75
CA GLN A 80 -3.22 18.27 -15.73
C GLN A 80 -2.89 18.66 -17.18
N ALA A 81 -1.62 18.79 -17.56
CA ALA A 81 -1.23 19.16 -18.93
C ALA A 81 -0.77 17.99 -19.84
N SER A 82 -1.11 16.73 -19.52
CA SER A 82 -0.74 15.56 -20.37
C SER A 82 -1.93 14.76 -20.91
N LEU A 83 -3.12 15.36 -21.02
CA LEU A 83 -4.32 14.70 -21.58
C LEU A 83 -5.00 15.44 -22.74
N SER A 84 -4.31 16.31 -23.51
CA SER A 84 -4.95 16.96 -24.67
C SER A 84 -4.00 17.38 -25.82
N ASN A 85 -3.67 16.41 -26.70
CA ASN A 85 -3.28 16.53 -28.13
C ASN A 85 -1.97 17.27 -28.52
N PRO A 86 -1.52 17.20 -29.80
CA PRO A 86 -0.64 16.18 -30.39
C PRO A 86 0.80 16.68 -30.68
N VAL A 87 1.70 15.72 -30.87
CA VAL A 87 3.17 15.80 -31.10
C VAL A 87 3.68 17.04 -31.86
N PRO A 88 4.77 17.65 -31.36
CA PRO A 88 5.94 17.91 -32.21
C PRO A 88 7.21 17.27 -31.63
N SER A 89 8.04 16.78 -32.55
CA SER A 89 9.25 15.99 -32.31
C SER A 89 10.39 16.77 -31.64
N THR A 90 11.36 16.01 -31.09
CA THR A 90 12.70 16.38 -30.52
C THR A 90 12.70 16.78 -29.03
N GLN A 91 13.50 16.24 -28.11
CA GLN A 91 14.68 15.37 -28.09
C GLN A 91 14.67 14.50 -26.79
N HIS A 92 15.25 13.30 -26.86
CA HIS A 92 15.21 12.25 -25.83
C HIS A 92 15.79 12.62 -24.45
N GLN A 93 14.98 12.41 -23.40
CA GLN A 93 15.44 11.82 -22.15
C GLN A 93 14.76 10.45 -22.01
N PRO A 94 15.46 9.38 -21.60
CA PRO A 94 14.85 8.06 -21.51
C PRO A 94 13.81 8.04 -20.36
N PRO A 95 12.69 7.32 -20.55
CA PRO A 95 11.77 7.03 -19.44
C PRO A 95 12.49 6.22 -18.37
N ALA A 96 11.98 6.28 -17.13
CA ALA A 96 12.40 5.40 -16.05
C ALA A 96 12.50 3.95 -16.57
N SER A 97 13.64 3.33 -16.30
CA SER A 97 14.01 2.03 -16.87
C SER A 97 12.94 0.98 -16.57
N LEU A 98 12.57 0.24 -17.61
CA LEU A 98 11.69 -0.93 -17.54
C LEU A 98 12.18 -1.92 -16.46
N PRO A 99 11.26 -2.70 -15.85
CA PRO A 99 11.63 -3.84 -15.00
C PRO A 99 12.57 -4.74 -15.78
N THR A 100 13.76 -5.00 -15.24
CA THR A 100 14.59 -6.06 -15.81
C THR A 100 13.97 -7.40 -15.44
N ARG A 101 13.96 -8.36 -16.36
CA ARG A 101 13.43 -9.72 -16.15
C ARG A 101 13.99 -10.41 -14.89
N ASN A 102 15.16 -10.00 -14.39
CA ASN A 102 15.79 -10.50 -13.18
C ASN A 102 15.25 -9.90 -11.86
N GLN A 103 14.46 -8.82 -11.91
CA GLN A 103 13.83 -8.20 -10.74
C GLN A 103 12.40 -8.71 -10.51
N LEU A 104 11.85 -9.45 -11.47
CA LEU A 104 10.65 -10.25 -11.31
C LEU A 104 11.14 -11.64 -10.91
N ASN A 105 11.27 -11.89 -9.60
CA ASN A 105 11.25 -13.26 -9.07
C ASN A 105 9.81 -13.56 -8.65
N PRO A 106 8.88 -13.87 -9.59
CA PRO A 106 7.59 -14.38 -9.19
C PRO A 106 7.81 -15.73 -8.47
N PRO A 107 7.06 -16.02 -7.41
CA PRO A 107 6.99 -17.38 -6.90
C PRO A 107 6.62 -18.32 -8.04
N ALA A 108 7.29 -19.46 -8.16
CA ALA A 108 6.95 -20.46 -9.17
C ALA A 108 5.60 -21.09 -8.82
N HIS A 109 4.56 -20.81 -9.61
CA HIS A 109 3.28 -21.48 -9.50
C HIS A 109 3.16 -22.53 -10.62
N GLN A 110 2.35 -23.58 -10.40
CA GLN A 110 2.11 -24.60 -11.42
C GLN A 110 0.86 -24.25 -12.23
N PRO A 111 0.83 -24.49 -13.55
CA PRO A 111 -0.30 -24.16 -14.39
C PRO A 111 -1.60 -24.85 -13.91
N GLY A 112 -2.62 -24.06 -13.58
CA GLY A 112 -3.99 -24.56 -13.33
C GLY A 112 -4.56 -24.33 -11.92
N ASP A 113 -3.94 -23.52 -11.07
CA ASP A 113 -4.27 -23.34 -9.65
C ASP A 113 -5.46 -22.41 -9.33
N PHE A 114 -6.20 -21.89 -10.31
CA PHE A 114 -7.27 -20.92 -10.05
C PHE A 114 -8.66 -21.57 -10.15
N PRO A 115 -9.38 -21.77 -9.05
CA PRO A 115 -10.78 -22.16 -9.08
C PRO A 115 -11.65 -20.99 -9.54
N SER A 116 -12.79 -21.30 -10.15
CA SER A 116 -13.77 -20.32 -10.64
C SER A 116 -14.51 -19.58 -9.51
N GLN A 117 -14.43 -20.11 -8.28
CA GLN A 117 -14.94 -19.50 -7.05
C GLN A 117 -13.79 -19.17 -6.10
N PRO A 118 -13.91 -18.09 -5.30
CA PRO A 118 -12.85 -17.70 -4.37
C PRO A 118 -12.63 -18.75 -3.29
N LEU A 119 -11.35 -18.99 -2.98
CA LEU A 119 -10.94 -19.78 -1.84
C LEU A 119 -10.74 -18.81 -0.67
N ASN A 120 -11.56 -18.95 0.37
CA ASN A 120 -11.30 -18.31 1.64
C ASN A 120 -10.50 -19.31 2.49
N LEU A 121 -9.26 -18.96 2.79
CA LEU A 121 -8.44 -19.69 3.76
C LEU A 121 -8.43 -18.86 5.03
N THR A 122 -9.21 -19.29 6.02
CA THR A 122 -9.21 -18.61 7.32
C THR A 122 -8.11 -19.19 8.19
N ARG A 123 -7.24 -18.33 8.69
CA ARG A 123 -6.23 -18.75 9.66
C ARG A 123 -6.88 -19.23 10.96
N LYS A 124 -6.30 -20.24 11.61
CA LYS A 124 -6.65 -20.58 13.00
C LYS A 124 -6.30 -19.39 13.92
N GLN A 125 -7.31 -18.66 14.37
CA GLN A 125 -7.14 -17.55 15.32
C GLN A 125 -6.34 -18.04 16.52
N THR A 126 -5.19 -17.42 16.75
CA THR A 126 -4.41 -17.65 17.97
C THR A 126 -4.70 -16.48 18.90
N PRO A 127 -5.68 -16.60 19.82
CA PRO A 127 -6.15 -15.47 20.64
C PRO A 127 -5.07 -14.81 21.51
N SER A 128 -3.90 -15.44 21.68
CA SER A 128 -2.79 -14.87 22.44
C SER A 128 -2.05 -13.74 21.72
N LEU A 129 -2.11 -13.63 20.40
CA LEU A 129 -1.28 -12.69 19.63
C LEU A 129 -1.89 -11.30 19.45
N GLU A 130 -3.23 -11.21 19.43
CA GLU A 130 -3.93 -9.92 19.47
C GLU A 130 -3.78 -9.23 20.84
N SER A 131 -3.59 -10.01 21.92
CA SER A 131 -3.39 -9.50 23.28
C SER A 131 -1.92 -9.33 23.71
N ASP A 132 -0.97 -9.97 23.02
CA ASP A 132 0.46 -9.99 23.34
C ASP A 132 1.30 -9.95 22.04
N THR A 133 1.14 -8.89 21.25
CA THR A 133 1.97 -8.69 20.06
C THR A 133 3.41 -8.41 20.50
N PRO A 134 4.41 -9.18 20.02
CA PRO A 134 5.79 -8.95 20.42
C PRO A 134 6.26 -7.56 20.00
N GLU A 135 7.00 -6.90 20.90
CA GLU A 135 7.59 -5.58 20.67
C GLU A 135 9.12 -5.71 20.65
N ILE A 136 9.76 -5.25 19.58
CA ILE A 136 11.23 -5.22 19.46
C ILE A 136 11.70 -3.77 19.51
N PRO A 137 12.47 -3.34 20.52
CA PRO A 137 12.97 -1.97 20.60
C PRO A 137 13.78 -1.55 19.36
N VAL A 138 13.56 -0.33 18.87
CA VAL A 138 14.30 0.28 17.76
C VAL A 138 14.86 1.64 18.21
N PRO A 139 16.00 1.65 18.93
CA PRO A 139 16.49 2.87 19.59
C PRO A 139 16.77 4.05 18.65
N LEU A 140 17.22 3.79 17.40
CA LEU A 140 17.51 4.85 16.44
C LEU A 140 16.24 5.50 15.85
N LEU A 141 15.07 4.90 16.06
CA LEU A 141 13.78 5.42 15.64
C LEU A 141 12.89 5.81 16.84
N ASP A 142 13.46 5.86 18.05
CA ASP A 142 12.77 6.24 19.29
C ASP A 142 11.44 5.48 19.51
N GLY A 143 11.41 4.19 19.19
CA GLY A 143 10.18 3.40 19.26
C GLY A 143 10.41 1.90 19.36
N ALA A 144 9.33 1.13 19.17
CA ALA A 144 9.36 -0.33 19.12
C ALA A 144 8.71 -0.83 17.83
N MET A 145 9.31 -1.85 17.22
CA MET A 145 8.79 -2.57 16.08
C MET A 145 7.68 -3.51 16.53
N VAL A 146 6.52 -3.40 15.87
CA VAL A 146 5.32 -4.19 16.13
C VAL A 146 4.71 -4.71 14.82
N LEU A 147 3.91 -5.76 14.94
CA LEU A 147 3.08 -6.27 13.83
C LEU A 147 1.71 -5.59 13.87
N ARG A 148 1.25 -5.05 12.75
CA ARG A 148 -0.15 -4.62 12.58
C ARG A 148 -0.86 -5.63 11.70
N VAL A 149 -1.78 -6.38 12.32
CA VAL A 149 -2.50 -7.48 11.68
C VAL A 149 -3.57 -6.94 10.73
N MET A 150 -3.61 -7.44 9.49
CA MET A 150 -4.63 -7.04 8.51
C MET A 150 -5.88 -7.93 8.61
N PRO A 151 -7.06 -7.43 8.20
CA PRO A 151 -8.25 -8.25 8.07
C PRO A 151 -8.03 -9.44 7.12
N ASP A 152 -8.57 -10.61 7.50
CA ASP A 152 -8.46 -11.85 6.73
C ASP A 152 -9.58 -11.96 5.69
N ASP A 153 -9.50 -11.15 4.63
CA ASP A 153 -10.56 -10.97 3.62
C ASP A 153 -10.04 -10.98 2.17
N ASN A 154 -9.00 -11.77 1.90
CA ASN A 154 -8.36 -11.93 0.58
C ASN A 154 -7.67 -10.68 0.01
N SER A 155 -7.73 -9.55 0.72
CA SER A 155 -7.16 -8.27 0.32
C SER A 155 -6.06 -7.80 1.28
N CYS A 156 -5.57 -8.68 2.17
CA CYS A 156 -4.56 -8.38 3.19
C CYS A 156 -3.28 -7.77 2.62
N LEU A 157 -2.77 -8.24 1.47
CA LEU A 157 -1.60 -7.64 0.80
C LEU A 157 -1.84 -6.17 0.45
N PHE A 158 -2.98 -5.89 -0.18
CA PHE A 158 -3.31 -4.53 -0.61
C PHE A 158 -3.55 -3.62 0.59
N ARG A 159 -4.19 -4.13 1.65
CA ARG A 159 -4.38 -3.39 2.89
C ARG A 159 -3.08 -3.13 3.65
N ALA A 160 -2.21 -4.12 3.75
CA ALA A 160 -0.90 -3.98 4.39
C ALA A 160 -0.09 -2.88 3.70
N LEU A 161 -0.06 -2.90 2.36
CA LEU A 161 0.64 -1.88 1.60
C LEU A 161 -0.05 -0.51 1.65
N SER A 162 -1.38 -0.46 1.50
CA SER A 162 -2.18 0.78 1.62
C SER A 162 -1.97 1.44 2.98
N SER A 163 -2.01 0.66 4.06
CA SER A 163 -1.75 1.14 5.42
C SER A 163 -0.35 1.75 5.55
N ALA A 164 0.65 1.16 4.89
CA ALA A 164 2.01 1.67 4.89
C ALA A 164 2.15 2.99 4.11
N VAL A 165 1.66 3.05 2.87
CA VAL A 165 1.98 4.14 1.93
C VAL A 165 0.91 5.23 1.84
N LEU A 166 -0.36 4.90 2.12
CA LEU A 166 -1.50 5.83 2.12
C LEU A 166 -1.94 6.21 3.54
N GLY A 167 -1.48 5.46 4.55
CA GLY A 167 -1.82 5.64 5.96
C GLY A 167 -3.01 4.79 6.41
N SER A 168 -3.14 4.58 7.73
CA SER A 168 -4.10 3.64 8.33
C SER A 168 -5.59 3.99 8.15
N ALA A 169 -5.90 5.21 7.68
CA ALA A 169 -7.28 5.69 7.53
C ALA A 169 -7.88 5.41 6.14
N LEU A 170 -7.06 5.00 5.17
CA LEU A 170 -7.50 4.76 3.79
C LEU A 170 -7.43 3.26 3.46
N ASP A 171 -8.58 2.70 3.11
CA ASP A 171 -8.66 1.37 2.50
C ASP A 171 -8.54 1.50 0.98
N GLY A 172 -7.29 1.48 0.48
CA GLY A 172 -6.98 1.68 -0.93
C GLY A 172 -7.03 0.40 -1.77
N MET A 173 -7.59 -0.71 -1.27
CA MET A 173 -7.47 -2.01 -1.93
C MET A 173 -7.96 -2.00 -3.39
N THR A 174 -9.07 -1.30 -3.68
CA THR A 174 -9.68 -1.24 -5.01
C THR A 174 -8.82 -0.45 -5.98
N GLU A 175 -8.27 0.68 -5.51
CA GLU A 175 -7.37 1.54 -6.27
C GLU A 175 -6.06 0.81 -6.57
N LEU A 176 -5.48 0.13 -5.58
CA LEU A 176 -4.24 -0.62 -5.77
C LEU A 176 -4.41 -1.78 -6.77
N ARG A 177 -5.52 -2.53 -6.70
CA ARG A 177 -5.85 -3.56 -7.69
C ARG A 177 -6.00 -2.97 -9.10
N SER A 178 -6.59 -1.78 -9.20
CA SER A 178 -6.75 -1.07 -10.47
C SER A 178 -5.40 -0.64 -11.05
N VAL A 179 -4.49 -0.14 -10.22
CA VAL A 179 -3.11 0.20 -10.62
C VAL A 179 -2.38 -1.02 -11.18
N VAL A 180 -2.53 -2.19 -10.53
CA VAL A 180 -1.93 -3.45 -11.02
C VAL A 180 -2.47 -3.81 -12.40
N ALA A 181 -3.80 -3.87 -12.55
CA ALA A 181 -4.43 -4.22 -13.82
C ALA A 181 -4.03 -3.26 -14.96
N GLN A 182 -4.03 -1.95 -14.70
CA GLN A 182 -3.63 -0.95 -15.69
C GLN A 182 -2.15 -1.09 -16.07
N THR A 183 -1.27 -1.37 -15.11
CA THR A 183 0.16 -1.56 -15.37
C THR A 183 0.41 -2.79 -16.24
N ILE A 184 -0.31 -3.89 -15.98
CA ILE A 184 -0.24 -5.11 -16.80
C ILE A 184 -0.70 -4.82 -18.23
N GLN A 185 -1.86 -4.18 -18.40
CA GLN A 185 -2.39 -3.83 -19.72
C GLN A 185 -1.47 -2.90 -20.52
N ALA A 186 -0.80 -1.96 -19.85
CA ALA A 186 0.13 -1.03 -20.48
C ALA A 186 1.46 -1.68 -20.90
N ASN A 187 1.79 -2.89 -20.39
CA ASN A 187 3.08 -3.53 -20.61
C ASN A 187 2.93 -5.02 -21.01
N PRO A 188 2.26 -5.32 -22.15
CA PRO A 188 1.93 -6.70 -22.54
C PRO A 188 3.14 -7.57 -22.88
N ASP A 189 4.24 -6.98 -23.32
CA ASP A 189 5.49 -7.71 -23.60
C ASP A 189 6.16 -8.22 -22.32
N LEU A 190 6.06 -7.45 -21.24
CA LEU A 190 6.62 -7.80 -19.95
C LEU A 190 5.70 -8.77 -19.21
N TYR A 191 4.42 -8.41 -19.08
CA TYR A 191 3.41 -9.22 -18.40
C TYR A 191 2.70 -10.13 -19.40
N SER A 192 3.48 -10.96 -20.07
CA SER A 192 2.98 -11.96 -21.02
C SER A 192 2.30 -13.12 -20.30
N ALA A 193 1.55 -13.94 -21.03
CA ALA A 193 0.92 -15.13 -20.47
C ALA A 193 1.90 -16.14 -19.83
N ALA A 194 3.17 -16.11 -20.23
CA ALA A 194 4.21 -16.92 -19.62
C ALA A 194 4.65 -16.38 -18.24
N VAL A 195 4.57 -15.07 -18.02
CA VAL A 195 4.92 -14.43 -16.74
C VAL A 195 3.73 -14.46 -15.78
N LEU A 196 2.53 -14.25 -16.29
CA LEU A 196 1.29 -14.22 -15.52
C LEU A 196 0.66 -15.60 -15.29
N GLU A 197 1.15 -16.62 -16.00
CA GLU A 197 0.55 -17.97 -16.07
C GLU A 197 -0.94 -17.97 -16.45
N LYS A 198 -1.37 -16.92 -17.15
CA LYS A 198 -2.75 -16.62 -17.52
C LYS A 198 -2.75 -15.61 -18.66
N ASP A 199 -3.79 -15.59 -19.50
CA ASP A 199 -3.98 -14.50 -20.45
C ASP A 199 -3.97 -13.13 -19.71
N PRO A 200 -3.27 -12.10 -20.22
CA PRO A 200 -3.18 -10.82 -19.53
C PRO A 200 -4.54 -10.15 -19.26
N SER A 201 -5.50 -10.28 -20.18
CA SER A 201 -6.84 -9.73 -20.01
C SER A 201 -7.58 -10.45 -18.89
N ASP A 202 -7.48 -11.78 -18.87
CA ASP A 202 -8.07 -12.62 -17.82
C ASP A 202 -7.42 -12.36 -16.45
N TYR A 203 -6.10 -12.11 -16.42
CA TYR A 203 -5.39 -11.75 -15.19
C TYR A 203 -5.85 -10.40 -14.66
N CYS A 204 -6.00 -9.40 -15.52
CA CYS A 204 -6.51 -8.09 -15.13
C CYS A 204 -7.94 -8.19 -14.58
N ALA A 205 -8.81 -8.95 -15.23
CA ALA A 205 -10.17 -9.19 -14.74
C ALA A 205 -10.15 -9.91 -13.38
N TRP A 206 -9.27 -10.90 -13.20
CA TRP A 206 -9.11 -11.64 -11.95
C TRP A 206 -8.61 -10.75 -10.81
N ILE A 207 -7.48 -10.03 -10.98
CA ILE A 207 -6.83 -9.29 -9.89
C ILE A 207 -7.67 -8.10 -9.38
N THR A 208 -8.60 -7.60 -10.20
CA THR A 208 -9.55 -6.55 -9.79
C THR A 208 -10.65 -7.03 -8.85
N ARG A 209 -10.85 -8.34 -8.69
CA ARG A 209 -11.84 -8.89 -7.75
C ARG A 209 -11.32 -8.82 -6.31
N GLU A 210 -12.17 -8.45 -5.36
CA GLU A 210 -11.83 -8.36 -3.93
C GLU A 210 -11.41 -9.71 -3.33
N ASP A 211 -11.82 -10.80 -3.95
CA ASP A 211 -11.60 -12.17 -3.50
C ASP A 211 -10.34 -12.83 -4.08
N SER A 212 -9.56 -12.07 -4.86
CA SER A 212 -8.35 -12.56 -5.53
C SER A 212 -7.10 -12.14 -4.75
N TRP A 213 -6.21 -13.09 -4.49
CA TRP A 213 -5.02 -12.86 -3.70
C TRP A 213 -3.93 -12.19 -4.53
N GLY A 214 -3.32 -11.14 -3.98
CA GLY A 214 -2.09 -10.59 -4.56
C GLY A 214 -0.86 -11.40 -4.14
N GLY A 215 0.25 -11.21 -4.85
CA GLY A 215 1.55 -11.79 -4.51
C GLY A 215 2.72 -11.00 -5.05
N GLY A 216 3.78 -11.70 -5.48
CA GLY A 216 5.03 -11.08 -5.92
C GLY A 216 4.89 -10.15 -7.13
N ILE A 217 3.97 -10.45 -8.06
CA ILE A 217 3.70 -9.60 -9.24
C ILE A 217 3.12 -8.25 -8.79
N GLU A 218 2.11 -8.28 -7.92
CA GLU A 218 1.48 -7.09 -7.36
C GLU A 218 2.49 -6.26 -6.57
N LEU A 219 3.32 -6.88 -5.72
CA LEU A 219 4.36 -6.18 -4.94
C LEU A 219 5.40 -5.54 -5.87
N ALA A 220 5.82 -6.21 -6.93
CA ALA A 220 6.78 -5.67 -7.90
C ALA A 220 6.21 -4.46 -8.67
N ILE A 221 4.93 -4.50 -9.03
CA ILE A 221 4.25 -3.37 -9.68
C ILE A 221 4.09 -2.20 -8.71
N LEU A 222 3.55 -2.47 -7.53
CA LEU A 222 3.18 -1.42 -6.57
C LEU A 222 4.42 -0.75 -5.95
N SER A 223 5.50 -1.51 -5.72
CA SER A 223 6.78 -0.94 -5.27
C SER A 223 7.33 0.09 -6.26
N GLN A 224 7.20 -0.14 -7.57
CA GLN A 224 7.58 0.82 -8.61
C GLN A 224 6.59 1.98 -8.69
N HIS A 225 5.29 1.72 -8.60
CA HIS A 225 4.25 2.76 -8.64
C HIS A 225 4.44 3.80 -7.53
N PHE A 226 4.80 3.36 -6.33
CA PHE A 226 5.04 4.24 -5.17
C PHE A 226 6.50 4.69 -5.02
N ASP A 227 7.39 4.28 -5.93
CA ASP A 227 8.83 4.52 -5.88
C ASP A 227 9.47 4.16 -4.52
N ILE A 228 9.04 3.02 -3.95
CA ILE A 228 9.43 2.54 -2.61
C ILE A 228 10.02 1.13 -2.71
N GLU A 229 10.95 0.81 -1.84
CA GLU A 229 11.37 -0.58 -1.64
C GLU A 229 10.37 -1.30 -0.73
N ILE A 230 9.88 -2.47 -1.14
CA ILE A 230 9.07 -3.33 -0.28
C ILE A 230 9.94 -4.52 0.15
N ALA A 231 10.17 -4.66 1.44
CA ALA A 231 10.81 -5.84 2.01
C ALA A 231 9.73 -6.75 2.62
N SER A 232 9.48 -7.91 2.01
CA SER A 232 8.56 -8.92 2.54
C SER A 232 9.33 -10.01 3.27
N ILE A 233 9.02 -10.23 4.55
CA ILE A 233 9.66 -11.27 5.37
C ILE A 233 8.74 -12.47 5.44
N ASN A 234 9.19 -13.62 4.93
CA ASN A 234 8.49 -14.89 5.12
C ASN A 234 8.78 -15.43 6.52
N VAL A 235 7.75 -15.58 7.36
CA VAL A 235 7.92 -16.01 8.75
C VAL A 235 8.41 -17.47 8.84
N GLN A 236 8.06 -18.33 7.87
CA GLN A 236 8.42 -19.74 7.92
C GLN A 236 9.94 -19.96 7.86
N ASP A 237 10.65 -19.24 6.98
CA ASP A 237 12.08 -19.42 6.71
C ASP A 237 12.93 -18.18 7.00
N LEU A 238 12.30 -17.07 7.42
CA LEU A 238 12.92 -15.76 7.67
C LEU A 238 13.62 -15.15 6.44
N ARG A 239 13.29 -15.63 5.24
CA ARG A 239 13.77 -15.04 3.99
C ARG A 239 13.15 -13.67 3.81
N VAL A 240 13.97 -12.72 3.33
CA VAL A 240 13.51 -11.38 2.97
C VAL A 240 13.49 -11.29 1.44
N ASP A 241 12.30 -11.16 0.88
CA ASP A 241 12.08 -10.89 -0.54
C ASP A 241 11.97 -9.37 -0.73
N ARG A 242 12.88 -8.78 -1.51
CA ARG A 242 12.97 -7.32 -1.70
C ARG A 242 12.49 -6.95 -3.10
N PHE A 243 11.58 -5.99 -3.17
CA PHE A 243 11.01 -5.49 -4.42
C PHE A 243 11.41 -4.02 -4.60
N ASN A 244 11.85 -3.67 -5.81
CA ASN A 244 12.34 -2.33 -6.15
C ASN A 244 13.48 -1.88 -5.21
N GLU A 245 14.52 -2.70 -5.07
CA GLU A 245 15.70 -2.38 -4.26
C GLU A 245 16.38 -1.07 -4.70
N GLY A 246 17.03 -0.39 -3.75
CA GLY A 246 17.79 0.84 -4.05
C GLY A 246 16.99 2.14 -3.89
N ARG A 247 15.74 2.07 -3.44
CA ARG A 247 14.88 3.25 -3.22
C ARG A 247 15.22 4.01 -1.94
N PRO A 248 14.97 5.32 -1.88
CA PRO A 248 15.28 6.14 -0.70
C PRO A 248 14.37 5.84 0.49
N THR A 249 13.28 5.11 0.28
CA THR A 249 12.32 4.73 1.31
C THR A 249 12.01 3.24 1.23
N ARG A 250 11.69 2.63 2.38
CA ARG A 250 11.31 1.22 2.52
C ARG A 250 10.06 1.07 3.39
N CYS A 251 9.19 0.13 3.05
CA CYS A 251 8.25 -0.47 4.00
C CYS A 251 8.52 -1.97 4.17
N VAL A 252 8.08 -2.53 5.30
CA VAL A 252 8.31 -3.94 5.62
C VAL A 252 6.97 -4.65 5.80
N LEU A 253 6.76 -5.70 5.02
CA LEU A 253 5.59 -6.58 5.10
C LEU A 253 6.00 -7.92 5.73
N VAL A 254 5.06 -8.58 6.40
CA VAL A 254 5.25 -9.90 6.98
C VAL A 254 4.33 -10.87 6.26
N TYR A 255 4.89 -11.96 5.74
CA TYR A 255 4.15 -13.01 5.05
C TYR A 255 4.17 -14.29 5.87
N SER A 256 2.98 -14.78 6.22
CA SER A 256 2.81 -16.01 7.02
C SER A 256 2.65 -17.27 6.16
N GLY A 257 2.74 -17.18 4.83
CA GLY A 257 2.47 -18.29 3.91
C GLY A 257 1.09 -18.23 3.26
N ILE A 258 0.12 -17.57 3.87
CA ILE A 258 -1.23 -17.34 3.31
C ILE A 258 -1.77 -15.92 3.57
N HIS A 259 -1.10 -15.12 4.40
CA HIS A 259 -1.58 -13.80 4.83
C HIS A 259 -0.43 -12.80 4.92
N TYR A 260 -0.72 -11.55 4.59
CA TYR A 260 0.20 -10.41 4.67
C TYR A 260 -0.22 -9.42 5.76
N ASP A 261 0.74 -9.09 6.61
CA ASP A 261 0.65 -8.04 7.63
C ASP A 261 1.70 -6.95 7.37
N VAL A 262 1.63 -5.86 8.13
CA VAL A 262 2.59 -4.75 8.01
C VAL A 262 3.36 -4.53 9.31
N CYS A 263 4.66 -4.31 9.19
CA CYS A 263 5.50 -3.88 10.30
C CYS A 263 5.41 -2.36 10.51
N ALA A 264 5.39 -1.95 11.77
CA ALA A 264 5.34 -0.56 12.16
C ALA A 264 6.29 -0.29 13.32
N VAL A 265 6.90 0.90 13.35
CA VAL A 265 7.52 1.43 14.57
C VAL A 265 6.50 2.30 15.28
N THR A 266 6.11 1.89 16.49
CA THR A 266 5.23 2.66 17.38
C THR A 266 6.06 3.49 18.37
N PRO A 267 5.65 4.73 18.70
CA PRO A 267 6.37 5.57 19.66
C PRO A 267 6.29 5.06 21.10
N TYR A 268 5.24 4.31 21.45
CA TYR A 268 5.09 3.67 22.76
C TYR A 268 4.20 2.43 22.66
N SER A 269 4.32 1.53 23.64
CA SER A 269 3.50 0.32 23.73
C SER A 269 2.02 0.68 23.78
N GLY A 270 1.22 0.04 22.94
CA GLY A 270 -0.22 0.26 22.85
C GLY A 270 -0.65 1.57 22.16
N ALA A 271 0.25 2.28 21.47
CA ALA A 271 -0.19 3.42 20.65
C ALA A 271 -1.13 2.97 19.52
N GLU A 272 -2.08 3.84 19.18
CA GLU A 272 -3.00 3.62 18.07
C GLU A 272 -2.23 3.54 16.73
N PRO A 273 -2.69 2.72 15.76
CA PRO A 273 -2.02 2.57 14.46
C PRO A 273 -1.85 3.84 13.62
N GLU A 274 -2.49 4.95 14.01
CA GLU A 274 -2.33 6.27 13.40
C GLU A 274 -1.01 6.97 13.76
N PHE A 275 -0.40 6.60 14.89
CA PHE A 275 0.89 7.14 15.33
C PHE A 275 2.10 6.34 14.81
N ASP A 276 1.83 5.25 14.10
CA ASP A 276 2.86 4.37 13.57
C ASP A 276 3.68 5.02 12.46
N ARG A 277 4.99 4.77 12.50
CA ARG A 277 5.85 4.91 11.33
C ARG A 277 5.94 3.57 10.60
N LYS A 278 5.46 3.52 9.35
CA LYS A 278 5.47 2.31 8.49
C LYS A 278 6.38 2.43 7.26
N VAL A 279 6.88 3.65 6.99
CA VAL A 279 7.84 3.95 5.93
C VAL A 279 9.11 4.50 6.55
N PHE A 280 10.24 3.93 6.16
CA PHE A 280 11.56 4.20 6.73
C PHE A 280 12.46 4.80 5.66
N ASP A 281 13.17 5.86 6.00
CA ASP A 281 14.16 6.46 5.11
C ASP A 281 15.39 5.57 5.08
N VAL A 282 15.95 5.41 3.88
CA VAL A 282 17.06 4.50 3.62
C VAL A 282 18.26 5.32 3.18
N VAL A 283 19.24 5.41 4.07
CA VAL A 283 20.50 6.12 3.83
C VAL A 283 21.54 5.11 3.35
N ARG A 284 22.21 5.44 2.25
CA ARG A 284 23.27 4.60 1.66
C ARG A 284 24.62 5.29 1.74
N THR A 285 25.61 4.59 2.28
CA THR A 285 26.99 5.06 2.37
C THR A 285 27.90 3.95 1.85
N GLY A 286 28.34 4.06 0.60
CA GLY A 286 29.07 2.97 -0.06
C GLY A 286 28.17 1.75 -0.31
N GLU A 287 28.59 0.57 0.15
CA GLU A 287 27.82 -0.67 0.08
C GLU A 287 26.88 -0.86 1.28
N GLU A 288 26.98 0.01 2.30
CA GLU A 288 26.15 -0.06 3.50
C GLU A 288 24.84 0.70 3.32
N GLU A 289 23.78 0.10 3.86
CA GLU A 289 22.42 0.62 3.81
C GLU A 289 21.83 0.64 5.22
N MET A 290 21.29 1.78 5.63
CA MET A 290 20.74 1.99 6.97
C MET A 290 19.34 2.56 6.89
N ASP A 291 18.40 1.94 7.60
CA ASP A 291 16.99 2.36 7.70
C ASP A 291 16.57 2.66 9.16
N GLY A 292 17.54 3.08 9.97
CA GLY A 292 17.35 3.24 11.41
C GLY A 292 17.23 1.91 12.17
N GLY A 293 17.57 0.77 11.54
CA GLY A 293 17.46 -0.55 12.14
C GLY A 293 16.06 -1.16 12.01
N ALA A 294 15.19 -0.58 11.18
CA ALA A 294 13.84 -1.06 10.97
C ALA A 294 13.82 -2.47 10.39
N LEU A 295 14.57 -2.76 9.33
CA LEU A 295 14.58 -4.09 8.73
C LEU A 295 15.13 -5.15 9.70
N GLU A 296 16.17 -4.83 10.46
CA GLU A 296 16.73 -5.78 11.44
C GLU A 296 15.75 -6.05 12.58
N ALA A 297 15.11 -5.02 13.13
CA ALA A 297 14.07 -5.19 14.14
C ALA A 297 12.86 -5.98 13.63
N ALA A 298 12.48 -5.80 12.36
CA ALA A 298 11.42 -6.59 11.74
C ALA A 298 11.82 -8.07 11.55
N ARG A 299 13.08 -8.35 11.26
CA ARG A 299 13.61 -9.73 11.22
C ARG A 299 13.59 -10.38 12.61
N GLU A 300 13.99 -9.65 13.65
CA GLU A 300 13.90 -10.12 15.04
C GLU A 300 12.44 -10.35 15.47
N LEU A 301 11.53 -9.46 15.09
CA LEU A 301 10.10 -9.64 15.29
C LEU A 301 9.63 -10.95 14.62
N CYS A 302 10.01 -11.16 13.36
CA CYS A 302 9.68 -12.38 12.63
C CYS A 302 10.29 -13.65 13.24
N LYS A 303 11.47 -13.59 13.86
CA LYS A 303 12.04 -14.72 14.64
C LYS A 303 11.15 -15.09 15.83
N VAL A 304 10.65 -14.08 16.56
CA VAL A 304 9.70 -14.33 17.66
C VAL A 304 8.40 -14.93 17.13
N LEU A 305 7.87 -14.38 16.04
CA LEU A 305 6.66 -14.89 15.37
C LEU A 305 6.85 -16.33 14.87
N GLN A 306 8.00 -16.65 14.27
CA GLN A 306 8.36 -18.02 13.84
C GLN A 306 8.39 -18.99 15.03
N GLY A 307 9.03 -18.61 16.15
CA GLY A 307 9.04 -19.41 17.38
C GLY A 307 7.66 -19.61 18.00
N ARG A 308 6.71 -18.70 17.72
CA ARG A 308 5.29 -18.80 18.08
C ARG A 308 4.45 -19.53 17.01
N HIS A 309 5.09 -20.10 15.98
CA HIS A 309 4.45 -20.73 14.83
C HIS A 309 3.43 -19.83 14.11
N TYR A 310 3.79 -18.55 13.93
CA TYR A 310 3.00 -17.58 13.18
C TYR A 310 3.15 -17.75 11.65
N TYR A 311 2.99 -18.97 11.16
CA TYR A 311 3.05 -19.27 9.73
C TYR A 311 2.24 -20.52 9.42
N THR A 312 1.83 -20.64 8.17
CA THR A 312 1.15 -21.82 7.63
C THR A 312 2.06 -22.44 6.57
N ASP A 313 2.46 -23.70 6.78
CA ASP A 313 3.28 -24.43 5.83
C ASP A 313 2.45 -24.88 4.63
N THR A 314 2.45 -24.08 3.56
CA THR A 314 1.60 -24.32 2.40
C THR A 314 1.97 -25.57 1.59
N HIS A 315 3.15 -26.14 1.81
CA HIS A 315 3.63 -27.35 1.14
C HIS A 315 3.29 -28.64 1.90
N GLY A 316 3.06 -28.56 3.21
CA GLY A 316 2.80 -29.71 4.09
C GLY A 316 1.46 -29.71 4.82
N PHE A 317 0.73 -28.59 4.84
CA PHE A 317 -0.49 -28.49 5.67
C PHE A 317 -1.67 -29.28 5.12
N THR A 318 -2.37 -29.92 6.06
CA THR A 318 -3.68 -30.51 5.80
C THR A 318 -4.71 -29.38 5.80
N ILE A 319 -5.37 -29.18 4.66
CA ILE A 319 -6.50 -28.27 4.50
C ILE A 319 -7.77 -29.07 4.77
N LYS A 320 -8.67 -28.52 5.57
CA LYS A 320 -10.02 -29.05 5.78
C LYS A 320 -11.04 -28.11 5.13
N CYS A 321 -11.98 -28.69 4.40
CA CYS A 321 -13.16 -27.97 3.96
C CYS A 321 -14.13 -27.82 5.15
N ASN A 322 -14.43 -26.59 5.54
CA ASN A 322 -15.34 -26.31 6.66
C ASN A 322 -16.81 -26.64 6.32
N GLN A 323 -17.14 -26.75 5.03
CA GLN A 323 -18.51 -27.01 4.56
C GLN A 323 -18.87 -28.50 4.57
N CYS A 324 -17.93 -29.39 4.22
CA CYS A 324 -18.19 -30.83 4.14
C CYS A 324 -17.29 -31.69 5.04
N GLY A 325 -16.32 -31.08 5.72
CA GLY A 325 -15.42 -31.76 6.66
C GLY A 325 -14.36 -32.66 6.03
N GLN A 326 -14.27 -32.72 4.70
CA GLN A 326 -13.18 -33.44 4.03
C GLN A 326 -11.87 -32.69 4.20
N SER A 327 -10.76 -33.42 4.26
CA SER A 327 -9.43 -32.85 4.35
C SER A 327 -8.50 -33.42 3.29
N GLY A 328 -7.52 -32.63 2.87
CA GLY A 328 -6.43 -33.06 1.98
C GLY A 328 -5.22 -32.16 2.14
N THR A 329 -4.19 -32.33 1.31
CA THR A 329 -2.90 -31.66 1.52
C THR A 329 -2.66 -30.58 0.47
N GLY A 330 -2.29 -29.38 0.94
CA GLY A 330 -1.85 -28.27 0.10
C GLY A 330 -2.95 -27.60 -0.75
N GLN A 331 -2.60 -26.46 -1.34
CA GLN A 331 -3.51 -25.61 -2.11
C GLN A 331 -4.16 -26.36 -3.28
N GLN A 332 -3.42 -27.22 -3.99
CA GLN A 332 -3.92 -27.99 -5.13
C GLN A 332 -5.15 -28.84 -4.76
N TRP A 333 -5.17 -29.42 -3.55
CA TRP A 333 -6.33 -30.16 -3.08
C TRP A 333 -7.55 -29.24 -2.90
N ALA A 334 -7.38 -28.06 -2.28
CA ALA A 334 -8.47 -27.11 -2.09
C ALA A 334 -9.06 -26.63 -3.42
N VAL A 335 -8.20 -26.38 -4.42
CA VAL A 335 -8.62 -26.02 -5.79
C VAL A 335 -9.43 -27.14 -6.44
N GLN A 336 -8.94 -28.38 -6.38
CA GLN A 336 -9.65 -29.55 -6.93
C GLN A 336 -10.97 -29.81 -6.21
N HIS A 337 -10.98 -29.69 -4.88
CA HIS A 337 -12.16 -29.83 -4.04
C HIS A 337 -13.22 -28.78 -4.38
N ALA A 338 -12.82 -27.51 -4.46
CA ALA A 338 -13.71 -26.42 -4.85
C ALA A 338 -14.30 -26.63 -6.26
N ARG A 339 -13.50 -27.11 -7.22
CA ARG A 339 -13.98 -27.43 -8.57
C ARG A 339 -14.97 -28.59 -8.58
N GLY A 340 -14.73 -29.64 -7.80
CA GLY A 340 -15.57 -30.84 -7.76
C GLY A 340 -16.87 -30.66 -6.96
N THR A 341 -16.87 -29.77 -5.96
CA THR A 341 -17.94 -29.67 -4.98
C THR A 341 -18.64 -28.30 -4.93
N GLY A 342 -18.01 -27.25 -5.46
CA GLY A 342 -18.46 -25.87 -5.29
C GLY A 342 -18.23 -25.31 -3.89
N HIS A 343 -17.42 -25.97 -3.06
CA HIS A 343 -17.10 -25.50 -1.72
C HIS A 343 -15.90 -24.52 -1.73
N GLY A 344 -16.06 -23.35 -1.10
CA GLY A 344 -15.05 -22.27 -1.10
C GLY A 344 -14.44 -21.94 0.27
N ASP A 345 -14.95 -22.53 1.35
CA ASP A 345 -14.53 -22.25 2.72
C ASP A 345 -13.62 -23.37 3.26
N PHE A 346 -12.35 -23.01 3.49
CA PHE A 346 -11.29 -23.89 3.89
C PHE A 346 -10.56 -23.36 5.13
N GLY A 347 -10.16 -24.27 6.01
CA GLY A 347 -9.35 -23.98 7.18
C GLY A 347 -8.21 -24.96 7.32
N GLU A 348 -7.31 -24.68 8.26
CA GLU A 348 -6.27 -25.63 8.67
C GLU A 348 -6.92 -26.85 9.37
N GLY A 349 -6.50 -28.05 8.97
CA GLY A 349 -7.12 -29.34 9.32
C GLY A 349 -6.67 -29.95 10.64
#